data_AF-A0A2R7KWR8-F1
#
_entry.id   AF-A0A2R7KWR8-F1
#
_cell.length_a   1.000
_cell.length_b   1.000
_cell.length_c   1.000
_cell.angle_alpha   90.00
_cell.angle_beta   90.00
_cell.angle_gamma   90.00
#
_symmetry.space_group_name_H-M   'P 1'
#
loop_
_entity.id
_entity.type
_entity.pdbx_description
1 polymer ?
#
loop_
_entity_poly.entity_id
_entity_poly.type
_entity_poly.pdbx_seq_one_letter_code
_entity_poly.pdbx_strand_id
1 'polypeptide(L)'
;MLEIRKGTATKNYENTFFREFADNLKKMFDKYSLDGLLIANSECEAEKRLQIDALLVTEKAVLIIDFKNFGGKITLPKNAKSEFDFGKWTNKNGEQIKGGSSINPFIQLKIQKERFIKVVEKQILKKLSPSDSFNAYHTVRAVCFQKPIELIGKIPSNEELNFFIFDKNTYLETIKDIIDISDKEVSLSKNSFDIFKEIFRADLFDTSEKYDQANDFTSYHTELDFDNLYPDQKSALNEIENFIRSEEEKIFILQGTSLSGKTHLIPFIQEVAFNNQVTEVKLFASSSRIANNLLKSSNLEFESIYSYIYGGNSTSIDEKENEEESENSLNLEIVPLLKSDDTEEAIFIVDEGHLISDNYHQSVDLRFGSGKLLNDFLEFTDLKNTKRKVIFIGDSFQLSLGKKEETSLNPEYLSEEYSFKNNAFQLIDKENKSIIVSEALKAVNCIRQ
;
A
#
# COMPACT_ATOMS: atom_id res chain seq x y z
N MET A 1 21.28 16.86 -18.41
CA MET A 1 19.86 17.16 -18.60
C MET A 1 19.02 16.19 -17.79
N LEU A 2 18.07 16.70 -17.01
CA LEU A 2 17.12 15.89 -16.25
C LEU A 2 15.96 15.45 -17.16
N GLU A 3 15.80 14.14 -17.40
CA GLU A 3 14.59 13.60 -18.01
C GLU A 3 13.52 13.41 -16.92
N ILE A 4 12.29 13.89 -17.18
CA ILE A 4 11.19 13.80 -16.22
C ILE A 4 10.09 12.93 -16.81
N ARG A 5 9.66 11.95 -16.02
CA ARG A 5 8.57 11.03 -16.36
C ARG A 5 7.56 10.95 -15.24
N LYS A 6 6.32 10.69 -15.61
CA LYS A 6 5.21 10.59 -14.68
C LYS A 6 4.20 9.55 -15.16
N GLY A 7 3.84 8.61 -14.29
CA GLY A 7 2.73 7.69 -14.50
C GLY A 7 1.39 8.29 -14.07
N THR A 8 0.38 7.43 -13.97
CA THR A 8 -0.95 7.81 -13.50
C THR A 8 -0.97 8.03 -11.98
N ALA A 9 -1.14 9.29 -11.56
CA ALA A 9 -1.37 9.62 -10.15
C ALA A 9 -2.79 9.25 -9.72
N THR A 10 -2.95 8.62 -8.56
CA THR A 10 -4.26 8.35 -7.94
C THR A 10 -4.89 9.62 -7.34
N LYS A 11 -4.09 10.66 -7.02
CA LYS A 11 -4.54 11.90 -6.37
C LYS A 11 -4.13 13.16 -7.11
N ASN A 12 -5.06 14.11 -7.27
CA ASN A 12 -4.85 15.32 -8.08
C ASN A 12 -3.91 16.37 -7.46
N TYR A 13 -3.81 16.49 -6.12
CA TYR A 13 -2.97 17.53 -5.48
C TYR A 13 -1.46 17.20 -5.53
N GLU A 14 -1.11 15.91 -5.58
CA GLU A 14 0.26 15.46 -5.86
C GLU A 14 0.74 15.95 -7.22
N ASN A 15 -0.18 16.17 -8.17
CA ASN A 15 0.15 16.63 -9.51
C ASN A 15 0.68 18.07 -9.54
N THR A 16 0.16 18.96 -8.69
CA THR A 16 0.59 20.37 -8.65
C THR A 16 1.95 20.52 -7.98
N PHE A 17 2.14 19.90 -6.81
CA PHE A 17 3.42 19.98 -6.10
C PHE A 17 4.53 19.29 -6.90
N PHE A 18 4.27 18.11 -7.47
CA PHE A 18 5.25 17.40 -8.29
C PHE A 18 5.69 18.24 -9.50
N ARG A 19 4.77 18.97 -10.15
CA ARG A 19 5.13 19.85 -11.27
C ARG A 19 6.09 20.95 -10.85
N GLU A 20 5.82 21.64 -9.73
CA GLU A 20 6.71 22.65 -9.17
C GLU A 20 8.07 22.06 -8.78
N PHE A 21 8.06 20.93 -8.07
CA PHE A 21 9.26 20.20 -7.66
C PHE A 21 10.13 19.81 -8.87
N ALA A 22 9.53 19.20 -9.88
CA ALA A 22 10.22 18.73 -11.07
C ALA A 22 10.79 19.90 -11.92
N ASP A 23 10.05 21.00 -12.04
CA ASP A 23 10.51 22.19 -12.77
C ASP A 23 11.71 22.86 -12.09
N ASN A 24 11.67 22.98 -10.75
CA ASN A 24 12.78 23.53 -9.99
C ASN A 24 14.01 22.60 -10.01
N LEU A 25 13.80 21.29 -9.93
CA LEU A 25 14.88 20.32 -10.05
C LEU A 25 15.51 20.36 -11.43
N LYS A 26 14.72 20.47 -12.50
CA LYS A 26 15.21 20.65 -13.88
C LYS A 26 16.11 21.87 -14.01
N LYS A 27 15.67 23.03 -13.51
CA LYS A 27 16.47 24.27 -13.51
C LYS A 27 17.79 24.10 -12.76
N MET A 28 17.79 23.37 -11.64
CA MET A 28 19.01 23.07 -10.90
C MET A 28 19.95 22.16 -11.72
N PHE A 29 19.43 21.09 -12.30
CA PHE A 29 20.23 20.16 -13.13
C PHE A 29 20.83 20.88 -14.34
N ASP A 30 20.06 21.74 -15.01
CA ASP A 30 20.55 22.54 -16.14
C ASP A 30 21.62 23.54 -15.71
N LYS A 31 21.43 24.23 -14.57
CA LYS A 31 22.40 25.20 -14.02
C LYS A 31 23.76 24.56 -13.73
N TYR A 32 23.78 23.32 -13.26
CA TYR A 32 25.00 22.61 -12.88
C TYR A 32 25.45 21.56 -13.92
N SER A 33 24.84 21.54 -15.11
CA SER A 33 25.14 20.59 -16.19
C SER A 33 25.09 19.12 -15.74
N LEU A 34 24.11 18.78 -14.90
CA LEU A 34 23.92 17.44 -14.34
C LEU A 34 22.97 16.61 -15.21
N ASP A 35 23.22 15.31 -15.27
CA ASP A 35 22.35 14.33 -15.90
C ASP A 35 21.57 13.52 -14.85
N GLY A 36 20.33 13.17 -15.15
CA GLY A 36 19.50 12.38 -14.26
C GLY A 36 18.15 12.03 -14.86
N LEU A 37 17.42 11.20 -14.13
CA LEU A 37 16.08 10.72 -14.46
C LEU A 37 15.21 10.86 -13.21
N LEU A 38 14.14 11.65 -13.31
CA LEU A 38 13.10 11.74 -12.29
C LEU A 38 11.85 11.02 -12.80
N ILE A 39 11.43 9.98 -12.11
CA ILE A 39 10.20 9.23 -12.40
C ILE A 39 9.25 9.39 -11.23
N ALA A 40 7.99 9.77 -11.47
CA ALA A 40 6.97 9.82 -10.43
C ALA A 40 5.78 8.94 -10.73
N ASN A 41 5.17 8.39 -9.67
CA ASN A 41 3.96 7.56 -9.73
C ASN A 41 4.03 6.49 -10.83
N SER A 42 5.19 5.85 -10.99
CA SER A 42 5.40 4.83 -12.02
C SER A 42 4.83 3.48 -11.62
N GLU A 43 4.42 2.73 -12.62
CA GLU A 43 4.06 1.32 -12.45
C GLU A 43 5.31 0.43 -12.58
N CYS A 44 5.54 -0.42 -11.59
CA CYS A 44 6.59 -1.43 -11.62
C CYS A 44 5.97 -2.82 -11.84
N GLU A 45 5.92 -3.29 -13.09
CA GLU A 45 5.33 -4.60 -13.40
C GLU A 45 6.07 -5.76 -12.72
N ALA A 46 7.36 -5.58 -12.45
CA ALA A 46 8.22 -6.54 -11.75
C ALA A 46 7.78 -6.80 -10.30
N GLU A 47 7.18 -5.80 -9.66
CA GLU A 47 6.74 -5.84 -8.27
C GLU A 47 5.59 -4.84 -8.11
N LYS A 48 4.35 -5.29 -8.38
CA LYS A 48 3.17 -4.42 -8.32
C LYS A 48 2.90 -3.83 -6.93
N ARG A 49 3.52 -4.41 -5.90
CA ARG A 49 3.45 -3.93 -4.51
C ARG A 49 4.47 -2.82 -4.23
N LEU A 50 5.33 -2.48 -5.18
CA LEU A 50 6.27 -1.35 -5.09
C LEU A 50 5.62 -0.12 -5.72
N GLN A 51 5.06 0.73 -4.88
CA GLN A 51 4.56 2.05 -5.26
C GLN A 51 5.54 3.09 -4.72
N ILE A 52 6.03 4.00 -5.58
CA ILE A 52 6.97 5.06 -5.22
C ILE A 52 6.43 6.38 -5.76
N ASP A 53 6.31 7.40 -4.90
CA ASP A 53 5.82 8.71 -5.32
C ASP A 53 6.80 9.38 -6.29
N ALA A 54 8.10 9.38 -5.97
CA ALA A 54 9.16 9.79 -6.88
C ALA A 54 10.47 8.99 -6.70
N LEU A 55 11.05 8.58 -7.82
CA LEU A 55 12.36 7.96 -7.94
C LEU A 55 13.27 8.91 -8.71
N LEU A 56 14.33 9.40 -8.04
CA LEU A 56 15.37 10.18 -8.69
C LEU A 56 16.61 9.32 -8.87
N VAL A 57 17.01 9.11 -10.13
CA VAL A 57 18.22 8.38 -10.51
C VAL A 57 19.21 9.37 -11.08
N THR A 58 20.42 9.39 -10.53
CA THR A 58 21.54 10.22 -11.00
C THR A 58 22.77 9.35 -11.21
N GLU A 59 23.86 9.93 -11.70
CA GLU A 59 25.11 9.19 -11.88
C GLU A 59 25.68 8.64 -10.56
N LYS A 60 25.43 9.31 -9.43
CA LYS A 60 26.09 9.02 -8.14
C LYS A 60 25.15 8.66 -7.00
N ALA A 61 23.84 8.81 -7.20
CA ALA A 61 22.85 8.55 -6.17
C ALA A 61 21.51 8.15 -6.78
N VAL A 62 20.80 7.28 -6.06
CA VAL A 62 19.41 6.92 -6.33
C VAL A 62 18.59 7.23 -5.08
N LEU A 63 17.50 7.97 -5.25
CA LEU A 63 16.64 8.42 -4.15
C LEU A 63 15.20 7.95 -4.37
N ILE A 64 14.62 7.35 -3.33
CA ILE A 64 13.17 7.12 -3.22
C ILE A 64 12.61 8.27 -2.36
N ILE A 65 11.69 9.03 -2.92
CA ILE A 65 11.09 10.21 -2.30
C ILE A 65 9.60 9.96 -2.12
N ASP A 66 9.11 10.18 -0.91
CA ASP A 66 7.70 10.12 -0.53
C ASP A 66 7.20 11.54 -0.20
N PHE A 67 6.08 11.94 -0.79
CA PHE A 67 5.54 13.29 -0.64
C PHE A 67 4.48 13.35 0.45
N LYS A 68 4.52 14.39 1.29
CA LYS A 68 3.56 14.59 2.38
C LYS A 68 2.99 16.00 2.38
N ASN A 69 1.66 16.13 2.30
CA ASN A 69 0.96 17.41 2.29
C ASN A 69 0.72 17.97 3.71
N PHE A 70 1.79 18.05 4.49
CA PHE A 70 1.79 18.63 5.84
C PHE A 70 2.77 19.81 5.91
N GLY A 71 2.59 20.67 6.92
CA GLY A 71 3.42 21.85 7.17
C GLY A 71 3.39 22.27 8.64
N GLY A 72 4.29 23.17 9.02
CA GLY A 72 4.44 23.62 10.41
C GLY A 72 5.24 22.63 11.26
N LYS A 73 4.92 22.54 12.56
CA LYS A 73 5.65 21.67 13.49
C LYS A 73 5.34 20.20 13.23
N ILE A 74 6.38 19.44 12.93
CA ILE A 74 6.33 17.98 12.75
C ILE A 74 7.13 17.34 13.88
N THR A 75 6.46 16.55 14.71
CA THR A 75 7.08 15.81 15.81
C THR A 75 7.42 14.40 15.36
N LEU A 76 8.71 14.09 15.35
CA LEU A 76 9.23 12.75 15.11
C LEU A 76 9.12 11.92 16.40
N PRO A 77 9.05 10.58 16.28
CA PRO A 77 9.17 9.70 17.43
C PRO A 77 10.54 9.88 18.11
N LYS A 78 10.66 9.45 19.37
CA LYS A 78 11.94 9.57 20.07
C LYS A 78 13.00 8.70 19.38
N ASN A 79 14.25 9.14 19.47
CA ASN A 79 15.38 8.56 18.76
C ASN A 79 15.86 7.20 19.30
N ALA A 80 15.00 6.44 20.00
CA ALA A 80 15.30 5.04 20.32
C ALA A 80 15.01 4.18 19.09
N LYS A 81 15.91 3.26 18.73
CA LYS A 81 15.81 2.41 17.52
C LYS A 81 14.43 1.75 17.37
N SER A 82 13.82 1.29 18.46
CA SER A 82 12.47 0.76 18.43
C SER A 82 11.42 1.87 18.27
N GLU A 83 11.46 2.92 19.09
CA GLU A 83 10.44 3.98 19.03
C GLU A 83 10.37 4.71 17.69
N PHE A 84 11.47 4.85 16.95
CA PHE A 84 11.45 5.48 15.63
C PHE A 84 10.72 4.64 14.58
N ASP A 85 10.90 3.31 14.64
CA ASP A 85 10.24 2.37 13.74
C ASP A 85 8.75 2.21 14.09
N PHE A 86 8.39 2.17 15.38
CA PHE A 86 7.02 1.92 15.85
C PHE A 86 6.21 3.18 16.20
N GLY A 87 6.84 4.36 16.21
CA GLY A 87 6.23 5.58 16.72
C GLY A 87 5.45 6.38 15.69
N LYS A 88 4.42 7.09 16.15
CA LYS A 88 3.65 8.01 15.32
C LYS A 88 4.43 9.30 15.07
N TRP A 89 4.44 9.72 13.82
CA TRP A 89 4.79 11.09 13.45
C TRP A 89 3.53 11.94 13.59
N THR A 90 3.65 13.15 14.15
CA THR A 90 2.48 14.00 14.37
C THR A 90 2.72 15.44 13.95
N ASN A 91 1.66 16.12 13.51
CA ASN A 91 1.70 17.58 13.33
C ASN A 91 1.45 18.31 14.67
N LYS A 92 1.45 19.64 14.65
CA LYS A 92 1.19 20.48 15.84
C LYS A 92 -0.15 20.21 16.55
N ASN A 93 -1.15 19.67 15.84
CA ASN A 93 -2.47 19.36 16.37
C ASN A 93 -2.56 17.94 16.93
N GLY A 94 -1.48 17.15 16.84
CA GLY A 94 -1.47 15.74 17.22
C GLY A 94 -1.99 14.80 16.13
N GLU A 95 -2.31 15.31 14.94
CA GLU A 95 -2.74 14.48 13.81
C GLU A 95 -1.58 13.62 13.31
N GLN A 96 -1.83 12.33 13.10
CA GLN A 96 -0.82 11.37 12.64
C GLN A 96 -0.46 11.59 11.17
N ILE A 97 0.84 11.66 10.88
CA ILE A 97 1.39 11.62 9.53
C ILE A 97 1.70 10.16 9.20
N LYS A 98 0.78 9.51 8.48
CA LYS A 98 0.90 8.10 8.05
C LYS A 98 1.73 7.98 6.78
N GLY A 99 2.28 6.80 6.54
CA GLY A 99 2.92 6.43 5.29
C GLY A 99 2.13 5.37 4.54
N GLY A 100 1.11 5.75 3.77
CA GLY A 100 0.22 4.77 3.14
C GLY A 100 -0.42 3.85 4.18
N SER A 101 -0.18 2.53 4.05
CA SER A 101 -0.57 1.50 5.03
C SER A 101 0.32 1.43 6.28
N SER A 102 1.44 2.15 6.29
CA SER A 102 2.39 2.18 7.40
C SER A 102 2.08 3.27 8.43
N ILE A 103 2.46 2.99 9.68
CA ILE A 103 2.28 3.88 10.84
C ILE A 103 2.94 5.25 10.65
N ASN A 104 4.03 5.32 9.88
CA ASN A 104 4.72 6.56 9.56
C ASN A 104 5.43 6.46 8.19
N PRO A 105 5.88 7.59 7.60
CA PRO A 105 6.54 7.60 6.28
C PRO A 105 7.89 6.88 6.25
N PHE A 106 8.60 6.82 7.38
CA PHE A 106 9.90 6.14 7.47
C PHE A 106 9.76 4.62 7.24
N ILE A 107 8.75 3.99 7.86
CA ILE A 107 8.46 2.56 7.66
C ILE A 107 8.02 2.30 6.22
N GLN A 108 7.16 3.14 5.65
CA GLN A 108 6.76 3.03 4.23
C GLN A 108 7.99 3.00 3.32
N LEU A 109 8.90 3.96 3.48
CA LEU A 109 10.12 4.07 2.69
C LEU A 109 11.09 2.90 2.93
N LYS A 110 11.12 2.32 4.14
CA LYS A 110 11.91 1.12 4.44
C LYS A 110 11.39 -0.07 3.64
N ILE A 111 10.08 -0.33 3.65
CA ILE A 111 9.43 -1.40 2.89
C ILE A 111 9.61 -1.19 1.38
N GLN A 112 9.40 0.04 0.89
CA GLN A 112 9.62 0.39 -0.52
C GLN A 112 11.06 0.13 -0.95
N LYS A 113 12.06 0.50 -0.13
CA LYS A 113 13.46 0.23 -0.41
C LYS A 113 13.77 -1.26 -0.48
N GLU A 114 13.24 -2.07 0.44
CA GLU A 114 13.44 -3.53 0.42
C GLU A 114 12.88 -4.18 -0.85
N ARG A 115 11.69 -3.75 -1.29
CA ARG A 115 11.10 -4.20 -2.57
C ARG A 115 11.91 -3.70 -3.77
N PHE A 116 12.34 -2.44 -3.74
CA PHE A 116 13.18 -1.85 -4.77
C PHE A 116 14.51 -2.61 -4.92
N ILE A 117 15.18 -2.99 -3.83
CA ILE A 117 16.39 -3.83 -3.86
C ILE A 117 16.13 -5.14 -4.62
N LYS A 118 15.02 -5.84 -4.33
CA LYS A 118 14.68 -7.08 -5.03
C LYS A 118 14.47 -6.86 -6.54
N VAL A 119 13.84 -5.75 -6.93
CA VAL A 119 13.66 -5.39 -8.35
C VAL A 119 15.03 -5.12 -8.99
N VAL A 120 15.89 -4.37 -8.31
CA VAL A 120 17.24 -4.06 -8.81
C VAL A 120 18.05 -5.34 -9.02
N GLU A 121 18.12 -6.20 -8.01
CA GLU A 121 18.88 -7.45 -8.05
C GLU A 121 18.40 -8.39 -9.16
N LYS A 122 17.07 -8.48 -9.34
CA LYS A 122 16.47 -9.42 -10.30
C LYS A 122 16.50 -8.92 -11.74
N GLN A 123 16.31 -7.62 -11.96
CA GLN A 123 16.03 -7.05 -13.29
C GLN A 123 17.00 -5.96 -13.74
N ILE A 124 17.50 -5.11 -12.84
CA ILE A 124 18.38 -3.99 -13.22
C ILE A 124 19.82 -4.45 -13.32
N LEU A 125 20.37 -5.10 -12.28
CA LEU A 125 21.80 -5.45 -12.22
C LEU A 125 22.26 -6.29 -13.41
N LYS A 126 21.39 -7.17 -13.91
CA LYS A 126 21.68 -8.05 -15.05
C LYS A 126 21.77 -7.31 -16.39
N LYS A 127 21.17 -6.11 -16.47
CA LYS A 127 21.12 -5.28 -17.68
C LYS A 127 22.15 -4.14 -17.64
N LEU A 128 22.76 -3.85 -16.48
CA LEU A 128 23.75 -2.78 -16.35
C LEU A 128 24.99 -3.06 -17.19
N SER A 129 25.59 -1.99 -17.73
CA SER A 129 26.87 -2.07 -18.44
C SER A 129 28.00 -2.40 -17.45
N PRO A 130 29.09 -3.08 -17.87
CA PRO A 130 30.22 -3.39 -16.98
C PRO A 130 30.95 -2.17 -16.39
N SER A 131 30.77 -0.99 -17.00
CA SER A 131 31.28 0.30 -16.50
C SER A 131 30.46 0.88 -15.36
N ASP A 132 29.24 0.37 -15.16
CA ASP A 132 28.27 0.93 -14.24
C ASP A 132 28.19 0.03 -13.00
N SER A 133 28.13 0.64 -11.82
CA SER A 133 27.97 -0.04 -10.55
C SER A 133 26.77 0.52 -9.81
N PHE A 134 25.94 -0.34 -9.24
CA PHE A 134 24.85 0.10 -8.40
C PHE A 134 24.57 -0.89 -7.28
N ASN A 135 24.93 -0.49 -6.06
CA ASN A 135 24.51 -1.17 -4.86
C ASN A 135 23.17 -0.62 -4.37
N ALA A 136 22.08 -1.37 -4.56
CA ALA A 136 20.74 -0.93 -4.19
C ALA A 136 20.58 -0.63 -2.68
N TYR A 137 21.43 -1.19 -1.80
CA TYR A 137 21.42 -0.87 -0.38
C TYR A 137 21.85 0.57 -0.09
N HIS A 138 22.52 1.24 -1.03
CA HIS A 138 22.91 2.65 -0.96
C HIS A 138 21.82 3.60 -1.48
N THR A 139 20.64 3.07 -1.87
CA THR A 139 19.50 3.91 -2.23
C THR A 139 19.08 4.76 -1.03
N VAL A 140 19.06 6.07 -1.23
CA VAL A 140 18.66 7.05 -0.22
C VAL A 140 17.14 7.12 -0.16
N ARG A 141 16.60 7.27 1.04
CA ARG A 141 15.16 7.47 1.26
C ARG A 141 14.91 8.90 1.73
N ALA A 142 13.84 9.52 1.27
CA ALA A 142 13.50 10.86 1.70
C ALA A 142 12.00 11.11 1.85
N VAL A 143 11.64 11.89 2.86
CA VAL A 143 10.29 12.46 3.00
C VAL A 143 10.36 13.92 2.59
N CYS A 144 9.52 14.30 1.63
CA CYS A 144 9.41 15.65 1.11
C CYS A 144 8.06 16.27 1.51
N PHE A 145 8.11 17.25 2.40
CA PHE A 145 6.92 17.98 2.82
C PHE A 145 6.58 19.10 1.83
N GLN A 146 5.32 19.12 1.38
CA GLN A 146 4.85 20.08 0.37
C GLN A 146 4.77 21.53 0.89
N LYS A 147 4.82 21.71 2.21
CA LYS A 147 4.79 23.01 2.89
C LYS A 147 6.00 23.10 3.83
N PRO A 148 6.44 24.32 4.21
CA PRO A 148 7.55 24.50 5.14
C PRO A 148 7.30 23.81 6.49
N ILE A 149 8.34 23.22 7.08
CA ILE A 149 8.25 22.50 8.36
C ILE A 149 9.26 22.99 9.41
N GLU A 150 8.95 22.70 10.67
CA GLU A 150 9.87 22.75 11.81
C GLU A 150 9.91 21.36 12.45
N LEU A 151 11.05 20.68 12.40
CA LEU A 151 11.21 19.34 12.96
C LEU A 151 11.45 19.38 14.47
N ILE A 152 10.64 18.62 15.22
CA ILE A 152 10.82 18.36 16.65
C ILE A 152 11.25 16.90 16.81
N GLY A 153 12.43 16.67 17.37
CA GLY A 153 13.07 15.35 17.42
C GLY A 153 14.25 15.27 16.45
N LYS A 154 14.89 14.10 16.32
CA LYS A 154 15.95 13.90 15.31
C LYS A 154 15.86 12.53 14.68
N ILE A 155 16.44 12.42 13.50
CA ILE A 155 16.65 11.13 12.84
C ILE A 155 17.67 10.32 13.69
N PRO A 156 17.48 9.00 13.87
CA PRO A 156 18.47 8.16 14.52
C PRO A 156 19.82 8.20 13.79
N SER A 157 20.94 8.26 14.51
CA SER A 157 22.26 8.45 13.89
C SER A 157 22.70 7.33 12.94
N ASN A 158 22.14 6.13 13.06
CA ASN A 158 22.36 5.04 12.10
C ASN A 158 21.61 5.23 10.77
N GLU A 159 20.62 6.12 10.73
CA GLU A 159 19.80 6.41 9.55
C GLU A 159 20.20 7.72 8.85
N GLU A 160 20.94 8.62 9.52
CA GLU A 160 21.30 9.97 9.02
C GLU A 160 22.00 10.01 7.65
N LEU A 161 22.67 8.92 7.24
CA LEU A 161 23.33 8.83 5.93
C LEU A 161 22.39 8.40 4.81
N ASN A 162 21.28 7.72 5.14
CA ASN A 162 20.42 7.02 4.17
C ASN A 162 18.95 7.43 4.25
N PHE A 163 18.62 8.37 5.14
CA PHE A 163 17.27 8.90 5.34
C PHE A 163 17.30 10.40 5.59
N PHE A 164 16.57 11.14 4.75
CA PHE A 164 16.50 12.60 4.81
C PHE A 164 15.05 13.07 4.93
N ILE A 165 14.88 14.22 5.56
CA ILE A 165 13.60 14.92 5.62
C ILE A 165 13.86 16.35 5.13
N PHE A 166 13.10 16.76 4.13
CA PHE A 166 13.16 18.12 3.60
C PHE A 166 11.76 18.63 3.28
N ASP A 167 11.67 19.92 3.01
CA ASP A 167 10.42 20.61 2.69
C ASP A 167 10.54 21.41 1.41
N LYS A 168 9.43 22.08 1.04
CA LYS A 168 9.33 22.95 -0.13
C LYS A 168 10.46 24.00 -0.26
N ASN A 169 11.11 24.40 0.83
CA ASN A 169 12.15 25.42 0.81
C ASN A 169 13.58 24.85 0.77
N THR A 170 13.76 23.56 1.06
CA THR A 170 15.08 22.97 1.36
C THR A 170 15.42 21.75 0.50
N TYR A 171 14.47 21.24 -0.30
CA TYR A 171 14.69 20.04 -1.09
C TYR A 171 15.79 20.19 -2.15
N LEU A 172 15.98 21.38 -2.74
CA LEU A 172 16.98 21.58 -3.78
C LEU A 172 18.40 21.48 -3.21
N GLU A 173 18.66 22.20 -2.13
CA GLU A 173 19.94 22.20 -1.42
C GLU A 173 20.25 20.79 -0.91
N THR A 174 19.27 20.13 -0.29
CA THR A 174 19.47 18.79 0.28
C THR A 174 19.72 17.74 -0.81
N ILE A 175 18.95 17.75 -1.90
CA ILE A 175 19.17 16.83 -3.02
C ILE A 175 20.54 17.09 -3.66
N LYS A 176 20.93 18.37 -3.80
CA LYS A 176 22.24 18.73 -4.34
C LYS A 176 23.38 18.19 -3.49
N ASP A 177 23.29 18.33 -2.17
CA ASP A 177 24.27 17.79 -1.23
C ASP A 177 24.36 16.26 -1.32
N ILE A 178 23.23 15.56 -1.46
CA ILE A 178 23.19 14.10 -1.62
C ILE A 178 23.91 13.66 -2.90
N ILE A 179 23.61 14.28 -4.05
CA ILE A 179 24.16 13.85 -5.35
C ILE A 179 25.63 14.27 -5.55
N ASP A 180 26.14 15.22 -4.76
CA ASP A 180 27.53 15.65 -4.80
C ASP A 180 28.47 14.74 -4.00
N ILE A 181 27.93 13.93 -3.09
CA ILE A 181 28.71 12.93 -2.36
C ILE A 181 29.20 11.86 -3.33
N SER A 182 30.51 11.58 -3.28
CA SER A 182 31.10 10.48 -4.05
C SER A 182 30.84 9.17 -3.32
N ASP A 183 29.77 8.46 -3.72
CA ASP A 183 29.59 7.06 -3.37
C ASP A 183 30.31 6.18 -4.39
N LYS A 184 31.19 5.28 -3.94
CA LYS A 184 31.91 4.36 -4.84
C LYS A 184 31.02 3.20 -5.29
N GLU A 185 29.93 2.97 -4.57
CA GLU A 185 28.99 1.87 -4.80
C GLU A 185 27.88 2.25 -5.80
N VAL A 186 27.83 3.52 -6.23
CA VAL A 186 26.87 4.04 -7.20
C VAL A 186 27.59 4.85 -8.28
N SER A 187 27.67 4.29 -9.47
CA SER A 187 28.20 4.92 -10.68
C SER A 187 27.34 4.48 -11.87
N LEU A 188 26.40 5.32 -12.25
CA LEU A 188 25.44 5.04 -13.32
C LEU A 188 25.70 5.94 -14.53
N SER A 189 25.61 5.37 -15.74
CA SER A 189 25.64 6.14 -16.99
C SER A 189 24.22 6.45 -17.49
N LYS A 190 24.12 7.26 -18.56
CA LYS A 190 22.83 7.53 -19.23
C LYS A 190 22.15 6.26 -19.72
N ASN A 191 22.92 5.27 -20.17
CA ASN A 191 22.37 3.99 -20.62
C ASN A 191 21.68 3.24 -19.46
N SER A 192 22.17 3.43 -18.23
CA SER A 192 21.51 2.86 -17.06
C SER A 192 20.13 3.47 -16.84
N PHE A 193 19.94 4.76 -17.12
CA PHE A 193 18.63 5.41 -16.99
C PHE A 193 17.58 4.77 -17.89
N ASP A 194 17.95 4.29 -19.09
CA ASP A 194 17.03 3.58 -19.98
C ASP A 194 16.49 2.29 -19.35
N ILE A 195 17.32 1.56 -18.60
CA ILE A 195 16.90 0.35 -17.88
C ILE A 195 15.87 0.68 -16.79
N PHE A 196 16.07 1.79 -16.06
CA PHE A 196 15.09 2.24 -15.07
C PHE A 196 13.76 2.61 -15.73
N LYS A 197 13.78 3.26 -16.91
CA LYS A 197 12.55 3.63 -17.66
C LYS A 197 11.75 2.42 -18.13
N GLU A 198 12.42 1.33 -18.50
CA GLU A 198 11.75 0.08 -18.90
C GLU A 198 11.01 -0.58 -17.73
N ILE A 199 11.61 -0.53 -16.54
CA ILE A 199 11.14 -1.24 -15.34
C ILE A 199 10.13 -0.41 -14.56
N PHE A 200 10.34 0.90 -14.48
CA PHE A 200 9.46 1.87 -13.86
C PHE A 200 8.76 2.67 -14.94
N ARG A 201 7.67 2.09 -15.46
CA ARG A 201 6.96 2.64 -16.62
C ARG A 201 6.23 3.92 -16.24
N ALA A 202 6.51 4.97 -17.00
CA ALA A 202 5.94 6.29 -16.85
C ALA A 202 6.12 7.06 -18.16
N ASP A 203 5.15 7.94 -18.47
CA ASP A 203 5.16 8.75 -19.68
C ASP A 203 6.08 9.97 -19.51
N LEU A 204 6.60 10.50 -20.62
CA LEU A 204 7.34 11.75 -20.60
C LEU A 204 6.44 12.87 -20.07
N PHE A 205 6.97 13.66 -19.12
CA PHE A 205 6.23 14.72 -18.46
C PHE A 205 6.84 16.08 -18.76
N ASP A 206 6.10 16.93 -19.47
CA ASP A 206 6.51 18.31 -19.72
C ASP A 206 6.01 19.21 -18.58
N THR A 207 6.95 19.77 -17.82
CA THR A 207 6.65 20.70 -16.72
C THR A 207 6.00 21.99 -17.21
N SER A 208 6.20 22.35 -18.48
CA SER A 208 5.70 23.59 -19.09
C SER A 208 4.24 23.53 -19.55
N GLU A 209 3.65 22.33 -19.61
CA GLU A 209 2.23 22.16 -19.92
C GLU A 209 1.34 22.88 -18.91
N LYS A 210 0.47 23.76 -19.41
CA LYS A 210 -0.53 24.48 -18.63
C LYS A 210 -1.89 23.86 -18.86
N TYR A 211 -2.59 23.56 -17.77
CA TYR A 211 -3.98 23.10 -17.80
C TYR A 211 -4.84 24.17 -17.14
N ASP A 212 -5.75 24.76 -17.91
CA ASP A 212 -6.71 25.77 -17.44
C ASP A 212 -7.83 25.10 -16.64
N GLN A 213 -7.50 24.53 -15.48
CA GLN A 213 -8.46 24.13 -14.44
C GLN A 213 -7.70 23.73 -13.17
N ALA A 214 -7.41 24.73 -12.34
CA ALA A 214 -7.06 24.48 -10.94
C ALA A 214 -8.36 24.19 -10.18
N ASN A 215 -8.73 22.91 -10.09
CA ASN A 215 -9.69 22.53 -9.07
C ASN A 215 -8.96 22.50 -7.73
N ASP A 216 -9.23 23.52 -6.91
CA ASP A 216 -8.76 23.61 -5.54
C ASP A 216 -9.49 22.56 -4.71
N PHE A 217 -8.87 21.39 -4.55
CA PHE A 217 -9.35 20.34 -3.65
C PHE A 217 -8.51 20.42 -2.37
N THR A 218 -8.89 21.35 -1.50
CA THR A 218 -8.49 21.29 -0.10
C THR A 218 -8.80 19.90 0.44
N SER A 219 -7.78 19.27 1.02
CA SER A 219 -7.81 17.91 1.52
C SER A 219 -8.98 17.70 2.48
N TYR A 220 -9.80 16.70 2.18
CA TYR A 220 -10.77 16.15 3.13
C TYR A 220 -10.00 15.30 4.15
N HIS A 221 -9.30 15.95 5.09
CA HIS A 221 -8.89 15.29 6.33
C HIS A 221 -10.09 15.36 7.28
N THR A 222 -10.86 14.27 7.34
CA THR A 222 -11.82 14.10 8.44
C THR A 222 -11.06 13.56 9.64
N GLU A 223 -10.93 14.37 10.68
CA GLU A 223 -10.54 13.91 12.01
C GLU A 223 -11.48 12.77 12.45
N LEU A 224 -10.92 11.70 13.00
CA LEU A 224 -11.70 10.57 13.49
C LEU A 224 -12.36 10.94 14.82
N ASP A 225 -13.68 11.02 14.81
CA ASP A 225 -14.49 11.29 16.01
C ASP A 225 -14.94 9.97 16.65
N PHE A 226 -14.17 9.49 17.62
CA PHE A 226 -14.49 8.29 18.39
C PHE A 226 -15.72 8.46 19.28
N ASP A 227 -16.04 9.69 19.69
CA ASP A 227 -17.15 9.96 20.60
C ASP A 227 -18.50 9.78 19.89
N ASN A 228 -18.57 10.07 18.60
CA ASN A 228 -19.77 9.94 17.78
C ASN A 228 -20.04 8.51 17.25
N LEU A 229 -19.25 7.52 17.64
CA LEU A 229 -19.53 6.11 17.31
C LEU A 229 -20.73 5.57 18.11
N TYR A 230 -21.52 4.70 17.47
CA TYR A 230 -22.62 4.01 18.14
C TYR A 230 -22.11 3.06 19.23
N PRO A 231 -22.92 2.73 20.26
CA PRO A 231 -22.49 1.85 21.35
C PRO A 231 -21.96 0.48 20.90
N ASP A 232 -22.61 -0.16 19.92
CA ASP A 232 -22.16 -1.45 19.37
C ASP A 232 -20.84 -1.33 18.59
N GLN A 233 -20.63 -0.20 17.90
CA GLN A 233 -19.38 0.10 17.21
C GLN A 233 -18.23 0.30 18.20
N LYS A 234 -18.48 0.98 19.33
CA LYS A 234 -17.51 1.12 20.42
C LYS A 234 -17.17 -0.24 21.05
N SER A 235 -18.18 -1.09 21.27
CA SER A 235 -17.96 -2.47 21.75
C SER A 235 -17.13 -3.29 20.76
N ALA A 236 -17.44 -3.20 19.46
CA ALA A 236 -16.66 -3.86 18.42
C ALA A 236 -15.18 -3.42 18.43
N LEU A 237 -14.92 -2.12 18.57
CA LEU A 237 -13.54 -1.60 18.67
C LEU A 237 -12.80 -2.09 19.92
N ASN A 238 -13.49 -2.19 21.06
CA ASN A 238 -12.89 -2.74 22.28
C ASN A 238 -12.54 -4.23 22.11
N GLU A 239 -13.40 -5.02 21.47
CA GLU A 239 -13.08 -6.42 21.17
C GLU A 239 -11.95 -6.56 20.16
N ILE A 240 -11.90 -5.69 19.16
CA ILE A 240 -10.79 -5.63 18.19
C ILE A 240 -9.49 -5.23 18.89
N GLU A 241 -9.51 -4.31 19.84
CA GLU A 241 -8.32 -3.95 20.63
C GLU A 241 -7.82 -5.15 21.45
N ASN A 242 -8.73 -5.88 22.10
CA ASN A 242 -8.38 -7.10 22.83
C ASN A 242 -7.82 -8.17 21.88
N PHE A 243 -8.43 -8.34 20.72
CA PHE A 243 -7.95 -9.21 19.66
C PHE A 243 -6.55 -8.84 19.22
N ILE A 244 -6.26 -7.56 18.97
CA ILE A 244 -4.94 -7.08 18.54
C ILE A 244 -3.87 -7.38 19.61
N ARG A 245 -4.21 -7.27 20.90
CA ARG A 245 -3.29 -7.56 22.01
C ARG A 245 -3.10 -9.04 22.30
N SER A 246 -4.04 -9.89 21.91
CA SER A 246 -3.97 -11.33 22.14
C SER A 246 -2.87 -11.99 21.31
N GLU A 247 -2.04 -12.85 21.90
CA GLU A 247 -1.05 -13.64 21.14
C GLU A 247 -1.67 -14.88 20.45
N GLU A 248 -2.80 -15.37 20.97
CA GLU A 248 -3.44 -16.61 20.50
C GLU A 248 -4.39 -16.39 19.33
N GLU A 249 -5.27 -15.38 19.43
CA GLU A 249 -6.25 -15.06 18.39
C GLU A 249 -5.58 -14.52 17.14
N LYS A 250 -5.88 -15.12 15.98
CA LYS A 250 -5.26 -14.75 14.69
C LYS A 250 -6.24 -14.12 13.71
N ILE A 251 -7.53 -14.41 13.85
CA ILE A 251 -8.57 -13.90 12.96
C ILE A 251 -9.70 -13.24 13.77
N PHE A 252 -10.15 -12.09 13.32
CA PHE A 252 -11.35 -11.42 13.82
C PHE A 252 -12.36 -11.27 12.68
N ILE A 253 -13.65 -11.47 12.96
CA ILE A 253 -14.73 -11.38 12.00
C ILE A 253 -15.69 -10.27 12.45
N LEU A 254 -15.79 -9.20 11.67
CA LEU A 254 -16.73 -8.11 11.90
C LEU A 254 -17.89 -8.21 10.89
N GLN A 255 -19.05 -8.61 11.37
CA GLN A 255 -20.25 -8.82 10.57
C GLN A 255 -21.30 -7.73 10.77
N GLY A 256 -22.22 -7.63 9.83
CA GLY A 256 -23.25 -6.58 9.81
C GLY A 256 -23.89 -6.46 8.45
N THR A 257 -25.10 -5.92 8.38
CA THR A 257 -25.73 -5.63 7.08
C THR A 257 -25.10 -4.38 6.44
N SER A 258 -25.50 -4.03 5.22
CA SER A 258 -25.05 -2.80 4.54
C SER A 258 -25.27 -1.50 5.33
N LEU A 259 -26.15 -1.48 6.34
CA LEU A 259 -26.48 -0.29 7.13
C LEU A 259 -25.90 -0.28 8.54
N SER A 260 -25.03 -1.23 8.88
CA SER A 260 -24.44 -1.30 10.22
C SER A 260 -23.19 -0.43 10.38
N GLY A 261 -22.68 0.15 9.28
CA GLY A 261 -21.51 1.03 9.30
C GLY A 261 -20.17 0.29 9.43
N LYS A 262 -20.04 -0.93 8.88
CA LYS A 262 -18.82 -1.74 8.97
C LYS A 262 -17.60 -1.06 8.30
N THR A 263 -17.75 -0.63 7.05
CA THR A 263 -16.67 0.05 6.31
C THR A 263 -16.28 1.37 6.97
N HIS A 264 -17.24 2.06 7.62
CA HIS A 264 -16.97 3.28 8.39
C HIS A 264 -16.06 3.02 9.59
N LEU A 265 -16.03 1.81 10.15
CA LEU A 265 -15.14 1.46 11.26
C LEU A 265 -13.68 1.25 10.86
N ILE A 266 -13.38 1.01 9.58
CA ILE A 266 -12.02 0.65 9.12
C ILE A 266 -10.97 1.68 9.56
N PRO A 267 -11.16 2.99 9.38
CA PRO A 267 -10.19 4.00 9.84
C PRO A 267 -9.96 3.97 11.36
N PHE A 268 -11.01 3.72 12.15
CA PHE A 268 -10.91 3.58 13.60
C PHE A 268 -10.14 2.32 13.99
N ILE A 269 -10.36 1.21 13.29
CA ILE A 269 -9.62 -0.04 13.47
C ILE A 269 -8.12 0.18 13.18
N GLN A 270 -7.79 0.87 12.08
CA GLN A 270 -6.40 1.22 11.77
C GLN A 270 -5.76 2.04 12.90
N GLU A 271 -6.49 3.01 13.45
CA GLU A 271 -6.01 3.85 14.53
C GLU A 271 -5.77 3.06 15.83
N VAL A 272 -6.69 2.14 16.18
CA VAL A 272 -6.54 1.20 17.30
C VAL A 272 -5.32 0.30 17.10
N ALA A 273 -5.11 -0.21 15.89
CA ALA A 273 -3.94 -1.03 15.57
C ALA A 273 -2.62 -0.24 15.76
N PHE A 274 -2.51 0.96 15.20
CA PHE A 274 -1.32 1.80 15.36
C PHE A 274 -1.07 2.19 16.83
N ASN A 275 -2.13 2.42 17.62
CA ASN A 275 -2.00 2.66 19.06
C ASN A 275 -1.47 1.44 19.84
N ASN A 276 -1.62 0.24 19.28
CA ASN A 276 -1.17 -1.02 19.85
C ASN A 276 0.10 -1.55 19.17
N GLN A 277 0.98 -0.65 18.70
CA GLN A 277 2.33 -0.95 18.18
C GLN A 277 2.37 -1.77 16.88
N VAL A 278 1.26 -1.85 16.14
CA VAL A 278 1.26 -2.38 14.78
C VAL A 278 1.90 -1.34 13.87
N THR A 279 2.84 -1.74 13.01
CA THR A 279 3.51 -0.81 12.08
C THR A 279 2.85 -0.73 10.71
N GLU A 280 2.06 -1.75 10.35
CA GLU A 280 1.50 -1.91 9.02
C GLU A 280 0.07 -2.44 9.09
N VAL A 281 -0.88 -1.70 8.49
CA VAL A 281 -2.27 -2.12 8.36
C VAL A 281 -2.69 -2.01 6.90
N LYS A 282 -2.98 -3.13 6.27
CA LYS A 282 -3.37 -3.20 4.86
C LYS A 282 -4.85 -3.42 4.70
N LEU A 283 -5.42 -2.77 3.70
CA LEU A 283 -6.82 -2.88 3.34
C LEU A 283 -6.92 -3.69 2.06
N PHE A 284 -7.75 -4.74 2.09
CA PHE A 284 -7.92 -5.67 0.99
C PHE A 284 -9.38 -5.81 0.58
N ALA A 285 -9.55 -6.05 -0.70
CA ALA A 285 -10.78 -6.57 -1.29
C ALA A 285 -10.45 -7.80 -2.14
N SER A 286 -11.46 -8.61 -2.44
CA SER A 286 -11.26 -9.85 -3.21
C SER A 286 -10.55 -9.64 -4.54
N SER A 287 -10.94 -8.61 -5.30
CA SER A 287 -10.41 -8.30 -6.63
C SER A 287 -10.31 -6.79 -6.87
N SER A 288 -9.54 -6.39 -7.89
CA SER A 288 -9.37 -4.98 -8.29
C SER A 288 -10.69 -4.30 -8.63
N ARG A 289 -11.66 -5.05 -9.17
CA ARG A 289 -13.02 -4.53 -9.44
C ARG A 289 -13.74 -4.14 -8.15
N ILE A 290 -13.64 -4.97 -7.10
CA ILE A 290 -14.28 -4.69 -5.82
C ILE A 290 -13.52 -3.56 -5.09
N ALA A 291 -12.19 -3.58 -5.09
CA ALA A 291 -11.36 -2.51 -4.55
C ALA A 291 -11.72 -1.14 -5.15
N ASN A 292 -11.84 -1.06 -6.49
CA ASN A 292 -12.22 0.17 -7.18
C ASN A 292 -13.66 0.63 -6.85
N ASN A 293 -14.57 -0.29 -6.57
CA ASN A 293 -15.93 0.05 -6.14
C ASN A 293 -15.96 0.59 -4.71
N LEU A 294 -15.17 0.01 -3.80
CA LEU A 294 -15.04 0.47 -2.42
C LEU A 294 -14.36 1.84 -2.34
N LEU A 295 -13.36 2.09 -3.18
CA LEU A 295 -12.70 3.40 -3.28
C LEU A 295 -13.71 4.52 -3.57
N LYS A 296 -14.65 4.26 -4.51
CA LYS A 296 -15.70 5.22 -4.88
C LYS A 296 -16.68 5.52 -3.73
N SER A 297 -16.88 4.59 -2.80
CA SER A 297 -17.88 4.71 -1.73
C SER A 297 -17.31 5.18 -0.40
N SER A 298 -16.02 4.95 -0.13
CA SER A 298 -15.41 5.15 1.19
C SER A 298 -14.19 6.07 1.21
N ASN A 299 -13.65 6.46 0.03
CA ASN A 299 -12.34 7.13 -0.12
C ASN A 299 -11.17 6.35 0.50
N LEU A 300 -11.37 5.07 0.87
CA LEU A 300 -10.31 4.19 1.34
C LEU A 300 -9.71 3.44 0.16
N GLU A 301 -8.38 3.38 0.13
CA GLU A 301 -7.64 2.65 -0.90
C GLU A 301 -7.50 1.19 -0.46
N PHE A 302 -8.15 0.29 -1.21
CA PHE A 302 -8.07 -1.15 -1.01
C PHE A 302 -7.18 -1.78 -2.08
N GLU A 303 -6.39 -2.76 -1.67
CA GLU A 303 -5.61 -3.62 -2.55
C GLU A 303 -6.41 -4.87 -2.95
N SER A 304 -6.15 -5.41 -4.13
CA SER A 304 -6.75 -6.66 -4.59
C SER A 304 -5.97 -7.84 -4.02
N ILE A 305 -6.61 -8.76 -3.30
CA ILE A 305 -5.94 -9.98 -2.80
C ILE A 305 -5.30 -10.74 -3.96
N TYR A 306 -6.04 -10.96 -5.05
CA TYR A 306 -5.50 -11.64 -6.25
C TYR A 306 -4.23 -10.98 -6.77
N SER A 307 -4.23 -9.66 -6.93
CA SER A 307 -3.07 -8.95 -7.47
C SER A 307 -1.90 -8.96 -6.48
N TYR A 308 -2.19 -8.90 -5.19
CA TYR A 308 -1.19 -8.83 -4.13
C TYR A 308 -0.47 -10.16 -3.90
N ILE A 309 -1.20 -11.26 -3.79
CA ILE A 309 -0.61 -12.56 -3.42
C ILE A 309 -0.11 -13.35 -4.62
N TYR A 310 -0.54 -13.02 -5.84
CA TYR A 310 -0.08 -13.69 -7.08
C TYR A 310 0.75 -12.78 -8.00
N GLY A 311 0.99 -11.52 -7.62
CA GLY A 311 1.79 -10.57 -8.42
C GLY A 311 1.06 -9.96 -9.63
N GLY A 312 -0.21 -10.29 -9.83
CA GLY A 312 -1.11 -9.64 -10.78
C GLY A 312 -0.78 -9.81 -12.26
N ASN A 313 0.12 -10.71 -12.66
CA ASN A 313 0.33 -11.09 -14.06
C ASN A 313 -0.20 -12.50 -14.30
N SER A 314 -1.21 -12.62 -15.16
CA SER A 314 -1.22 -13.69 -16.16
C SER A 314 -0.05 -13.40 -17.12
N THR A 315 0.86 -14.35 -17.28
CA THR A 315 1.80 -14.45 -18.42
C THR A 315 2.48 -13.15 -18.89
N SER A 316 3.72 -12.95 -18.43
CA SER A 316 4.73 -12.44 -19.34
C SER A 316 4.90 -13.48 -20.44
N ILE A 317 4.29 -13.21 -21.59
CA ILE A 317 4.67 -13.76 -22.87
C ILE A 317 6.16 -13.43 -23.04
N ASP A 318 7.03 -14.35 -22.63
CA ASP A 318 8.29 -14.52 -23.33
C ASP A 318 7.87 -15.02 -24.72
N GLU A 319 7.70 -14.07 -25.65
CA GLU A 319 7.87 -14.30 -27.09
C GLU A 319 9.32 -14.76 -27.31
N LYS A 320 9.64 -15.96 -26.84
CA LYS A 320 10.66 -16.77 -27.47
C LYS A 320 9.92 -17.56 -28.53
N GLU A 321 9.88 -16.97 -29.71
CA GLU A 321 9.84 -17.71 -30.97
C GLU A 321 10.89 -18.81 -30.90
N ASN A 322 10.48 -19.98 -30.43
CA ASN A 322 11.07 -21.25 -30.83
C ASN A 322 9.89 -22.06 -31.33
N GLU A 323 9.65 -21.90 -32.63
CA GLU A 323 8.92 -22.87 -33.44
C GLU A 323 9.56 -24.24 -33.19
N GLU A 324 8.86 -25.13 -32.50
CA GLU A 324 8.89 -26.56 -32.81
C GLU A 324 7.62 -27.21 -32.23
N GLU A 325 6.85 -27.78 -33.15
CA GLU A 325 5.56 -28.43 -32.94
C GLU A 325 5.61 -29.49 -31.82
N SER A 326 4.64 -29.42 -30.89
CA SER A 326 4.13 -30.63 -30.25
C SER A 326 2.63 -30.50 -30.00
N GLU A 327 1.90 -31.50 -30.47
CA GLU A 327 0.44 -31.62 -30.46
C GLU A 327 -0.16 -31.71 -29.05
N ASN A 328 -1.29 -31.02 -28.85
CA ASN A 328 -2.40 -31.38 -27.94
C ASN A 328 -2.09 -31.80 -26.48
N SER A 329 -1.73 -30.83 -25.65
CA SER A 329 -2.24 -30.77 -24.27
C SER A 329 -2.52 -29.31 -23.88
N LEU A 330 -3.74 -29.01 -23.46
CA LEU A 330 -4.04 -27.76 -22.75
C LEU A 330 -3.27 -27.81 -21.42
N ASN A 331 -2.01 -27.37 -21.43
CA ASN A 331 -1.20 -27.32 -20.23
C ASN A 331 -1.77 -26.25 -19.31
N LEU A 332 -2.34 -26.69 -18.19
CA LEU A 332 -2.82 -25.79 -17.14
C LEU A 332 -1.64 -24.97 -16.59
N GLU A 333 -1.66 -23.67 -16.83
CA GLU A 333 -0.76 -22.72 -16.21
C GLU A 333 -1.17 -22.49 -14.75
N ILE A 334 -0.22 -22.61 -13.84
CA ILE A 334 -0.44 -22.33 -12.42
C ILE A 334 0.36 -21.08 -12.05
N VAL A 335 -0.35 -19.99 -11.74
CA VAL A 335 0.25 -18.77 -11.21
C VAL A 335 0.61 -19.03 -9.74
N PRO A 336 1.89 -18.99 -9.36
CA PRO A 336 2.32 -19.38 -8.02
C PRO A 336 1.91 -18.35 -6.97
N LEU A 337 1.71 -18.83 -5.75
CA LEU A 337 1.55 -17.99 -4.57
C LEU A 337 2.88 -17.31 -4.22
N LEU A 338 2.87 -16.00 -4.01
CA LEU A 338 4.02 -15.25 -3.51
C LEU A 338 4.24 -15.52 -2.03
N LYS A 339 5.47 -15.32 -1.55
CA LYS A 339 5.76 -15.28 -0.12
C LYS A 339 5.55 -13.85 0.38
N SER A 340 4.80 -13.68 1.48
CA SER A 340 4.63 -12.36 2.09
C SER A 340 5.97 -11.81 2.59
N ASP A 341 6.22 -10.55 2.23
CA ASP A 341 7.32 -9.72 2.72
C ASP A 341 6.80 -8.54 3.56
N ASP A 342 5.58 -8.65 4.06
CA ASP A 342 4.98 -7.69 4.98
C ASP A 342 5.60 -7.82 6.37
N THR A 343 5.42 -6.83 7.23
CA THR A 343 5.96 -6.87 8.60
C THR A 343 5.41 -8.07 9.40
N GLU A 344 6.16 -8.54 10.41
CA GLU A 344 5.78 -9.72 11.20
C GLU A 344 4.55 -9.49 12.08
N GLU A 345 4.18 -8.23 12.29
CA GLU A 345 3.03 -7.76 13.07
C GLU A 345 1.92 -7.14 12.21
N ALA A 346 2.03 -7.22 10.87
CA ALA A 346 1.05 -6.61 9.96
C ALA A 346 -0.38 -7.10 10.22
N ILE A 347 -1.33 -6.17 10.10
CA ILE A 347 -2.76 -6.49 10.14
C ILE A 347 -3.36 -6.37 8.74
N PHE A 348 -4.04 -7.44 8.29
CA PHE A 348 -4.73 -7.52 7.02
C PHE A 348 -6.23 -7.33 7.26
N ILE A 349 -6.79 -6.20 6.87
CA ILE A 349 -8.23 -5.93 6.94
C ILE A 349 -8.83 -6.21 5.57
N VAL A 350 -9.73 -7.20 5.49
CA VAL A 350 -10.39 -7.58 4.24
C VAL A 350 -11.84 -7.16 4.30
N ASP A 351 -12.25 -6.19 3.47
CA ASP A 351 -13.67 -5.85 3.31
C ASP A 351 -14.33 -6.74 2.24
N GLU A 352 -15.65 -6.81 2.27
CA GLU A 352 -16.45 -7.72 1.44
C GLU A 352 -16.01 -9.19 1.60
N GLY A 353 -15.65 -9.59 2.83
CA GLY A 353 -15.11 -10.92 3.16
C GLY A 353 -16.02 -12.09 2.79
N HIS A 354 -17.32 -11.86 2.62
CA HIS A 354 -18.25 -12.87 2.11
C HIS A 354 -17.90 -13.36 0.69
N LEU A 355 -17.09 -12.60 -0.05
CA LEU A 355 -16.56 -12.96 -1.37
C LEU A 355 -15.26 -13.80 -1.29
N ILE A 356 -14.74 -14.07 -0.09
CA ILE A 356 -13.53 -14.86 0.11
C ILE A 356 -13.92 -16.22 0.68
N SER A 357 -13.61 -17.29 -0.05
CA SER A 357 -13.95 -18.66 0.31
C SER A 357 -12.95 -19.67 -0.25
N ASP A 358 -13.10 -20.92 0.18
CA ASP A 358 -12.37 -22.08 -0.35
C ASP A 358 -13.06 -22.78 -1.51
N ASN A 359 -13.97 -22.07 -2.17
CA ASN A 359 -14.56 -22.56 -3.40
C ASN A 359 -13.48 -22.69 -4.49
N TYR A 360 -13.35 -23.89 -5.06
CA TYR A 360 -12.33 -24.16 -6.07
C TYR A 360 -12.64 -23.41 -7.36
N HIS A 361 -11.69 -22.61 -7.82
CA HIS A 361 -11.74 -21.86 -9.06
C HIS A 361 -10.53 -22.16 -9.95
N GLN A 362 -10.82 -22.61 -11.17
CA GLN A 362 -9.85 -22.87 -12.22
C GLN A 362 -10.51 -22.54 -13.57
N SER A 363 -9.79 -21.81 -14.43
CA SER A 363 -10.13 -21.64 -15.85
C SER A 363 -9.63 -22.83 -16.67
N VAL A 364 -9.93 -22.87 -17.97
CA VAL A 364 -9.54 -24.00 -18.84
C VAL A 364 -8.02 -24.24 -18.83
N ASP A 365 -7.25 -23.15 -18.81
CA ASP A 365 -5.80 -23.10 -19.00
C ASP A 365 -5.08 -22.36 -17.87
N LEU A 366 -5.79 -21.82 -16.87
CA LEU A 366 -5.20 -21.01 -15.81
C LEU A 366 -5.76 -21.33 -14.42
N ARG A 367 -4.88 -21.46 -13.43
CA ARG A 367 -5.22 -21.54 -12.01
C ARG A 367 -4.28 -20.67 -11.17
N PHE A 368 -4.83 -19.95 -10.21
CA PHE A 368 -4.05 -19.23 -9.22
C PHE A 368 -3.83 -20.10 -7.98
N GLY A 369 -2.57 -20.28 -7.58
CA GLY A 369 -2.16 -21.08 -6.42
C GLY A 369 -2.86 -22.44 -6.34
N SER A 370 -3.53 -22.68 -5.21
CA SER A 370 -4.29 -23.92 -4.98
C SER A 370 -5.65 -23.95 -5.71
N GLY A 371 -6.10 -22.82 -6.25
CA GLY A 371 -7.45 -22.62 -6.76
C GLY A 371 -8.45 -22.20 -5.69
N LYS A 372 -8.01 -22.02 -4.43
CA LYS A 372 -8.84 -21.61 -3.29
C LYS A 372 -8.30 -20.32 -2.69
N LEU A 373 -9.05 -19.22 -2.83
CA LEU A 373 -8.56 -17.89 -2.48
C LEU A 373 -8.36 -17.71 -0.97
N LEU A 374 -9.27 -18.25 -0.15
CA LEU A 374 -9.15 -18.18 1.32
C LEU A 374 -7.91 -18.94 1.80
N ASN A 375 -7.74 -20.20 1.39
CA ASN A 375 -6.55 -20.99 1.68
C ASN A 375 -5.26 -20.26 1.31
N ASP A 376 -5.16 -19.79 0.07
CA ASP A 376 -3.95 -19.15 -0.44
C ASP A 376 -3.66 -17.82 0.29
N PHE A 377 -4.69 -17.06 0.66
CA PHE A 377 -4.54 -15.85 1.45
C PHE A 377 -4.07 -16.14 2.89
N LEU A 378 -4.61 -17.17 3.54
CA LEU A 378 -4.18 -17.58 4.88
C LEU A 378 -2.75 -18.17 4.86
N GLU A 379 -2.38 -18.89 3.80
CA GLU A 379 -1.00 -19.35 3.59
C GLU A 379 -0.04 -18.18 3.37
N PHE A 380 -0.42 -17.21 2.52
CA PHE A 380 0.37 -16.00 2.27
C PHE A 380 0.64 -15.20 3.55
N THR A 381 -0.40 -14.99 4.36
CA THR A 381 -0.29 -14.19 5.60
C THR A 381 0.57 -14.84 6.66
N ASP A 382 0.76 -16.17 6.62
CA ASP A 382 1.64 -16.92 7.53
C ASP A 382 1.35 -16.66 9.03
N LEU A 383 0.06 -16.70 9.39
CA LEU A 383 -0.41 -16.38 10.75
C LEU A 383 0.13 -17.33 11.84
N LYS A 384 0.57 -18.53 11.44
CA LYS A 384 1.11 -19.56 12.35
C LYS A 384 2.52 -19.24 12.81
N ASN A 385 3.35 -18.68 11.93
CA ASN A 385 4.76 -18.43 12.22
C ASN A 385 5.06 -16.95 12.54
N THR A 386 4.06 -16.07 12.45
CA THR A 386 4.21 -14.62 12.65
C THR A 386 3.20 -14.08 13.68
N LYS A 387 3.32 -12.80 14.01
CA LYS A 387 2.35 -12.06 14.84
C LYS A 387 1.26 -11.39 14.00
N ARG A 388 1.25 -11.62 12.69
CA ARG A 388 0.25 -11.10 11.76
C ARG A 388 -1.14 -11.55 12.15
N LYS A 389 -2.12 -10.72 11.80
CA LYS A 389 -3.54 -10.91 12.12
C LYS A 389 -4.41 -10.54 10.93
N VAL A 390 -5.57 -11.19 10.83
CA VAL A 390 -6.57 -10.89 9.78
C VAL A 390 -7.85 -10.41 10.43
N ILE A 391 -8.45 -9.37 9.85
CA ILE A 391 -9.80 -8.89 10.19
C ILE A 391 -10.66 -9.02 8.94
N PHE A 392 -11.58 -9.99 8.91
CA PHE A 392 -12.57 -10.10 7.85
C PHE A 392 -13.79 -9.26 8.20
N ILE A 393 -14.18 -8.37 7.29
CA ILE A 393 -15.34 -7.50 7.40
C ILE A 393 -16.33 -7.88 6.31
N GLY A 394 -17.60 -8.09 6.64
CA GLY A 394 -18.58 -8.43 5.61
C GLY A 394 -20.01 -8.64 6.11
N ASP A 395 -20.83 -9.16 5.21
CA ASP A 395 -22.26 -9.38 5.41
C ASP A 395 -22.58 -10.85 5.08
N SER A 396 -22.89 -11.65 6.11
CA SER A 396 -23.22 -13.08 5.96
C SER A 396 -24.54 -13.34 5.22
N PHE A 397 -25.37 -12.30 5.07
CA PHE A 397 -26.62 -12.36 4.31
C PHE A 397 -26.43 -12.06 2.82
N GLN A 398 -25.29 -11.52 2.42
CA GLN A 398 -24.97 -11.29 1.00
C GLN A 398 -24.57 -12.59 0.29
N LEU A 399 -24.53 -12.54 -1.05
CA LEU A 399 -24.19 -13.68 -1.89
C LEU A 399 -22.69 -13.97 -1.79
N SER A 400 -22.36 -15.15 -1.26
CA SER A 400 -20.99 -15.65 -1.23
C SER A 400 -20.56 -16.21 -2.58
N LEU A 401 -19.25 -16.23 -2.81
CA LEU A 401 -18.66 -17.03 -3.88
C LEU A 401 -18.54 -18.47 -3.40
N GLY A 402 -19.38 -19.37 -3.90
CA GLY A 402 -19.43 -20.78 -3.46
C GLY A 402 -20.24 -21.00 -2.18
N LYS A 403 -19.95 -22.09 -1.48
CA LYS A 403 -20.69 -22.53 -0.30
C LYS A 403 -20.52 -21.53 0.86
N LYS A 404 -21.60 -21.23 1.56
CA LYS A 404 -21.59 -20.27 2.69
C LYS A 404 -20.76 -20.78 3.87
N GLU A 405 -20.73 -22.09 4.04
CA GLU A 405 -20.01 -22.78 5.09
C GLU A 405 -18.49 -22.65 4.93
N GLU A 406 -18.00 -22.51 3.70
CA GLU A 406 -16.58 -22.46 3.34
C GLU A 406 -16.06 -21.00 3.17
N THR A 407 -16.75 -20.02 3.76
CA THR A 407 -16.42 -18.59 3.63
C THR A 407 -15.55 -18.07 4.77
N SER A 408 -14.84 -16.96 4.51
CA SER A 408 -14.03 -16.26 5.52
C SER A 408 -14.84 -15.64 6.66
N LEU A 409 -16.17 -15.58 6.52
CA LEU A 409 -17.09 -15.10 7.53
C LEU A 409 -17.64 -16.22 8.41
N ASN A 410 -17.17 -17.46 8.29
CA ASN A 410 -17.59 -18.58 9.14
C ASN A 410 -16.55 -18.90 10.23
N PRO A 411 -16.79 -18.52 11.50
CA PRO A 411 -15.88 -18.80 12.63
C PRO A 411 -15.59 -20.29 12.84
N GLU A 412 -16.60 -21.15 12.67
CA GLU A 412 -16.51 -22.59 12.88
C GLU A 412 -15.58 -23.21 11.84
N TYR A 413 -15.79 -22.86 10.57
CA TYR A 413 -14.96 -23.33 9.47
C TYR A 413 -13.49 -22.92 9.61
N LEU A 414 -13.21 -21.67 9.97
CA LEU A 414 -11.83 -21.21 10.20
C LEU A 414 -11.17 -21.93 11.38
N SER A 415 -11.94 -22.30 12.40
CA SER A 415 -11.44 -23.06 13.55
C SER A 415 -11.15 -24.51 13.17
N GLU A 416 -12.06 -25.17 12.45
CA GLU A 416 -11.99 -26.59 12.12
C GLU A 416 -10.97 -26.87 11.01
N GLU A 417 -11.02 -26.14 9.90
CA GLU A 417 -10.17 -26.39 8.72
C GLU A 417 -8.75 -25.84 8.92
N TYR A 418 -8.61 -24.65 9.51
CA TYR A 418 -7.32 -23.96 9.59
C TYR A 418 -6.67 -23.97 10.98
N SER A 419 -7.41 -24.40 12.01
CA SER A 419 -6.98 -24.39 13.42
C SER A 419 -6.63 -23.00 13.95
N PHE A 420 -7.31 -21.94 13.46
CA PHE A 420 -7.13 -20.58 13.96
C PHE A 420 -8.17 -20.23 15.01
N LYS A 421 -7.69 -19.81 16.19
CA LYS A 421 -8.56 -19.16 17.19
C LYS A 421 -9.03 -17.82 16.64
N ASN A 422 -10.34 -17.63 16.65
CA ASN A 422 -10.97 -16.46 16.07
C ASN A 422 -12.16 -15.97 16.91
N ASN A 423 -12.49 -14.70 16.75
CA ASN A 423 -13.63 -14.04 17.38
C ASN A 423 -14.52 -13.41 16.32
N ALA A 424 -15.81 -13.31 16.61
CA ALA A 424 -16.78 -12.70 15.71
C ALA A 424 -17.67 -11.70 16.46
N PHE A 425 -17.90 -10.54 15.84
CA PHE A 425 -18.78 -9.50 16.35
C PHE A 425 -19.81 -9.09 15.29
N GLN A 426 -21.08 -9.07 15.68
CA GLN A 426 -22.19 -8.69 14.82
C GLN A 426 -22.65 -7.26 15.13
N LEU A 427 -22.41 -6.33 14.21
CA LEU A 427 -22.95 -4.96 14.29
C LEU A 427 -24.44 -4.93 14.01
N ILE A 428 -25.11 -3.96 14.62
CA ILE A 428 -26.55 -3.70 14.43
C ILE A 428 -26.79 -2.61 13.40
N ASP A 429 -27.90 -2.70 12.67
CA ASP A 429 -28.34 -1.72 11.68
C ASP A 429 -28.58 -0.35 12.32
N LYS A 430 -28.11 0.72 11.67
CA LYS A 430 -28.35 2.09 12.16
C LYS A 430 -29.74 2.57 11.74
N GLU A 431 -30.34 3.42 12.58
CA GLU A 431 -31.74 3.85 12.44
C GLU A 431 -31.99 4.80 11.27
N ASN A 432 -30.95 5.52 10.81
CA ASN A 432 -31.02 6.42 9.66
C ASN A 432 -31.11 5.63 8.34
N LYS A 433 -32.30 5.10 8.10
CA LYS A 433 -32.65 4.33 6.90
C LYS A 433 -33.13 5.30 5.83
N SER A 434 -32.67 5.12 4.59
CA SER A 434 -33.29 5.81 3.46
C SER A 434 -34.75 5.38 3.33
N ILE A 435 -35.58 6.22 2.68
CA ILE A 435 -36.99 5.88 2.42
C ILE A 435 -37.09 4.52 1.70
N ILE A 436 -36.19 4.27 0.74
CA ILE A 436 -36.12 3.00 -0.01
C ILE A 436 -35.89 1.81 0.93
N VAL A 437 -34.93 1.93 1.85
CA VAL A 437 -34.64 0.88 2.85
C VAL A 437 -35.84 0.66 3.76
N SER A 438 -36.50 1.74 4.19
CA SER A 438 -37.65 1.65 5.09
C SER A 438 -38.81 0.88 4.46
N GLU A 439 -39.06 1.06 3.16
CA GLU A 439 -40.06 0.30 2.41
C GLU A 439 -39.63 -1.16 2.17
N ALA A 440 -38.35 -1.39 1.81
CA ALA A 440 -37.83 -2.74 1.59
C ALA A 440 -37.93 -3.61 2.86
N LEU A 441 -37.69 -3.03 4.04
CA LEU A 441 -37.80 -3.73 5.32
C LEU A 441 -39.21 -4.21 5.63
N LYS A 442 -40.26 -3.56 5.10
CA LYS A 442 -41.64 -4.04 5.28
C LYS A 442 -41.79 -5.42 4.63
N ALA A 443 -41.27 -5.61 3.42
CA ALA A 443 -41.30 -6.89 2.73
C ALA A 443 -40.46 -7.95 3.47
N VAL A 444 -39.26 -7.60 3.92
CA VAL A 444 -38.39 -8.52 4.69
C VAL A 444 -39.05 -8.97 5.99
N ASN A 445 -39.67 -8.04 6.73
CA ASN A 445 -40.35 -8.37 7.98
C ASN A 445 -41.55 -9.29 7.78
N CYS A 446 -42.26 -9.19 6.65
CA CYS A 446 -43.33 -10.13 6.29
C CYS A 446 -42.80 -11.54 5.99
N ILE A 447 -41.55 -11.69 5.54
CA ILE A 447 -40.91 -12.99 5.28
C ILE A 447 -40.35 -13.61 6.57
N ARG A 448 -40.02 -12.78 7.57
CA ARG A 448 -39.49 -13.20 8.87
C ARG A 448 -40.56 -13.62 9.88
N GLN A 449 -41.84 -13.38 9.58
CA GLN A 449 -42.99 -13.94 10.30
C GLN A 449 -43.31 -15.33 9.76
#